data_AF-A0AAD6YBR4-F1
#
_entry.id   AF-A0AAD6YBR4-F1
#
_cell.length_a   1.000
_cell.length_b   1.000
_cell.length_c   1.000
_cell.angle_alpha   90.00
_cell.angle_beta   90.00
_cell.angle_gamma   90.00
#
_symmetry.space_group_name_H-M   'P 1'
#
loop_
_entity.id
_entity.type
_entity.pdbx_description
1 polymer ?
#
loop_
_entity_poly.entity_id
_entity_poly.type
_entity_poly.pdbx_seq_one_letter_code
_entity_poly.pdbx_strand_id
1 'polypeptide(L)'
;MFFDLNVPVHHPQQSSAQNPSKKNKGKQPQQPTDVSYSPAQIDAIKARVDLLVHLGYTVIAFSQTVYSAIVPKTHVNTLDSLVAQLKPRVGVVLLKRLTIILDQASEKGFGLTPANAALFKSYDLIALVPTTQSTFSLACLTHSQPSALTAHVISLPLTLRLDFRLKHTLVRTALKNGAVFEINYVGALGGENEAVLVEAGAAESGVTAKRNWWAVAKEVARVTKGKGILVSGGVVAEADLRAPRDVANLITLLGLPQEVSHSASAKVPKSLVLRARR
;
A
#
# COMPACT_ATOMS: atom_id res chain seq x y z
N MET A 1 -10.71 1.37 -18.01
CA MET A 1 -10.14 2.04 -16.82
C MET A 1 -9.38 0.99 -16.05
N PHE A 2 -8.07 1.20 -15.90
CA PHE A 2 -7.19 0.34 -15.11
C PHE A 2 -6.60 1.15 -13.95
N PHE A 3 -6.31 0.42 -12.87
CA PHE A 3 -5.91 0.98 -11.59
C PHE A 3 -4.54 0.43 -11.21
N ASP A 4 -3.65 1.30 -10.75
CA ASP A 4 -2.50 0.91 -9.94
C ASP A 4 -2.65 1.58 -8.57
N LEU A 5 -2.98 0.80 -7.55
CA LEU A 5 -3.26 1.31 -6.21
C LEU A 5 -2.03 1.25 -5.29
N ASN A 6 -0.85 0.90 -5.81
CA ASN A 6 0.38 0.90 -5.04
C ASN A 6 1.55 1.41 -5.87
N VAL A 7 1.66 2.72 -6.00
CA VAL A 7 2.83 3.40 -6.58
C VAL A 7 3.68 3.96 -5.43
N PRO A 8 4.79 3.29 -5.06
CA PRO A 8 5.71 3.81 -4.04
C PRO A 8 6.29 5.15 -4.48
N VAL A 9 6.42 6.08 -3.54
CA VAL A 9 7.09 7.37 -3.75
C VAL A 9 8.16 7.59 -2.68
N HIS A 10 9.25 8.25 -3.06
CA HIS A 10 10.28 8.63 -2.08
C HIS A 10 9.79 9.84 -1.30
N HIS A 11 9.51 9.63 -0.01
CA HIS A 11 9.09 10.69 0.88
C HIS A 11 10.29 11.54 1.32
N PRO A 12 10.16 12.88 1.38
CA PRO A 12 11.17 13.71 2.02
C PRO A 12 11.34 13.24 3.47
N GLN A 13 12.59 13.15 3.92
CA GLN A 13 12.87 12.76 5.31
C GLN A 13 12.10 13.71 6.23
N GLN A 14 11.21 13.16 7.05
CA GLN A 14 10.68 13.89 8.20
C GLN A 14 11.90 14.15 9.08
N SER A 15 12.38 15.39 9.13
CA SER A 15 13.45 15.76 10.03
C SER A 15 12.96 15.48 11.46
N SER A 16 13.32 14.30 11.99
CA SER A 16 13.29 14.08 13.42
C SER A 16 14.21 15.14 13.99
N ALA A 17 13.66 16.08 14.77
CA ALA A 17 14.46 17.06 15.48
C ALA A 17 15.63 16.32 16.15
N GLN A 18 16.84 16.57 15.68
CA GLN A 18 18.06 16.11 16.33
C GLN A 18 17.97 16.57 17.78
N ASN A 19 18.26 15.64 18.71
CA ASN A 19 18.30 15.89 20.15
C ASN A 19 18.89 17.28 20.45
N PRO A 20 18.12 18.22 21.05
CA PRO A 20 18.73 19.45 21.50
C PRO A 20 19.59 19.12 22.70
N SER A 21 20.90 19.24 22.52
CA SER A 21 21.85 19.46 23.60
C SER A 21 21.28 20.51 24.55
N LYS A 22 21.21 20.14 25.84
CA LYS A 22 20.78 20.96 26.98
C LYS A 22 21.12 22.46 26.82
N LYS A 23 20.10 23.33 26.68
CA LYS A 23 19.84 24.50 27.54
C LYS A 23 18.75 25.43 26.96
N ASN A 24 17.96 25.95 27.89
CA ASN A 24 17.06 27.12 27.86
C ASN A 24 15.58 26.94 27.48
N LYS A 25 14.78 27.44 28.43
CA LYS A 25 13.32 27.57 28.46
C LYS A 25 12.84 28.57 27.40
N GLY A 26 11.88 28.14 26.60
CA GLY A 26 11.00 28.99 25.82
C GLY A 26 9.93 28.13 25.14
N LYS A 27 8.69 28.14 25.65
CA LYS A 27 7.55 27.51 24.96
C LYS A 27 7.16 28.43 23.79
N GLN A 28 7.73 28.17 22.61
CA GLN A 28 7.11 28.59 21.36
C GLN A 28 6.21 27.47 20.83
N PRO A 29 5.03 27.78 20.26
CA PRO A 29 4.23 26.79 19.55
C PRO A 29 5.04 26.25 18.36
N GLN A 30 5.29 24.95 18.32
CA GLN A 30 5.90 24.29 17.17
C GLN A 30 4.98 24.47 15.95
N GLN A 31 5.46 25.18 14.94
CA GLN A 31 4.81 25.26 13.63
C GLN A 31 4.79 23.87 12.99
N PRO A 32 3.73 23.54 12.20
CA PRO A 32 3.68 22.28 11.47
C PRO A 32 4.90 22.18 10.55
N THR A 33 5.59 21.06 10.58
CA THR A 33 6.70 20.78 9.65
C THR A 33 6.14 20.73 8.23
N ASP A 34 6.42 21.76 7.44
CA ASP A 34 6.12 21.78 6.00
C ASP A 34 7.00 20.74 5.29
N VAL A 35 6.43 19.56 5.06
CA VAL A 35 7.07 18.54 4.23
C VAL A 35 6.88 18.93 2.76
N SER A 36 7.97 19.37 2.13
CA SER A 36 7.96 19.75 0.71
C SER A 36 8.83 18.81 -0.12
N TYR A 37 8.34 18.47 -1.31
CA TYR A 37 9.10 17.74 -2.32
C TYR A 37 9.96 18.72 -3.10
N SER A 38 11.19 18.33 -3.41
CA SER A 38 12.05 19.15 -4.27
C SER A 38 11.52 19.16 -5.72
N PRO A 39 11.85 20.19 -6.53
CA PRO A 39 11.44 20.23 -7.94
C PRO A 39 11.87 18.98 -8.71
N ALA A 40 13.08 18.47 -8.45
CA ALA A 40 13.59 17.25 -9.08
C ALA A 40 12.77 16.00 -8.70
N GLN A 41 12.35 15.87 -7.44
CA GLN A 41 11.48 14.77 -7.00
C GLN A 41 10.11 14.86 -7.68
N ILE A 42 9.54 16.07 -7.76
CA ILE A 42 8.27 16.32 -8.44
C ILE A 42 8.37 15.96 -9.93
N ASP A 43 9.45 16.33 -10.60
CA ASP A 43 9.62 16.03 -12.03
C ASP A 43 9.82 14.54 -12.30
N ALA A 44 10.56 13.82 -11.43
CA ALA A 44 10.64 12.36 -11.50
C ALA A 44 9.27 11.70 -11.30
N ILE A 45 8.47 12.16 -10.34
CA ILE A 45 7.12 11.64 -10.11
C ILE A 45 6.20 11.96 -11.29
N LYS A 46 6.31 13.14 -11.90
CA LYS A 46 5.56 13.49 -13.13
C LYS A 46 5.89 12.53 -14.26
N ALA A 47 7.18 12.33 -14.55
CA ALA A 47 7.63 11.42 -15.61
C ALA A 47 7.09 9.99 -15.37
N ARG A 48 7.13 9.53 -14.13
CA ARG A 48 6.58 8.23 -13.74
C ARG A 48 5.06 8.14 -13.92
N VAL A 49 4.31 9.19 -13.59
CA VAL A 49 2.85 9.24 -13.86
C VAL A 49 2.60 9.20 -15.37
N ASP A 50 3.36 9.94 -16.16
CA ASP A 50 3.19 9.97 -17.61
C ASP A 50 3.47 8.59 -18.23
N LEU A 51 4.47 7.86 -17.72
CA LEU A 51 4.75 6.48 -18.12
C LEU A 51 3.59 5.53 -17.73
N LEU A 52 3.06 5.61 -16.51
CA LEU A 52 1.90 4.82 -16.09
C LEU A 52 0.66 5.09 -16.96
N VAL A 53 0.42 6.36 -17.29
CA VAL A 53 -0.67 6.77 -18.18
C VAL A 53 -0.45 6.21 -19.59
N HIS A 54 0.79 6.28 -20.11
CA HIS A 54 1.16 5.70 -21.39
C HIS A 54 0.93 4.18 -21.45
N LEU A 55 1.23 3.47 -20.35
CA LEU A 55 0.94 2.03 -20.20
C LEU A 55 -0.56 1.72 -20.13
N GLY A 56 -1.42 2.72 -19.91
CA GLY A 56 -2.88 2.58 -19.90
C GLY A 56 -3.53 2.62 -18.51
N TYR A 57 -2.79 3.04 -17.48
CA TYR A 57 -3.36 3.29 -16.16
C TYR A 57 -4.07 4.65 -16.11
N THR A 58 -5.21 4.67 -15.44
CA THR A 58 -6.10 5.85 -15.38
C THR A 58 -6.40 6.27 -13.95
N VAL A 59 -6.18 5.38 -12.98
CA VAL A 59 -6.32 5.69 -11.56
C VAL A 59 -5.06 5.20 -10.86
N ILE A 60 -4.36 6.12 -10.22
CA ILE A 60 -3.04 5.89 -9.64
C ILE A 60 -3.10 6.30 -8.18
N ALA A 61 -2.72 5.41 -7.27
CA ALA A 61 -2.57 5.75 -5.86
C ALA A 61 -1.10 5.78 -5.46
N PHE A 62 -0.65 6.94 -4.97
CA PHE A 62 0.66 7.05 -4.34
C PHE A 62 0.61 6.44 -2.94
N SER A 63 1.58 5.60 -2.61
CA SER A 63 1.65 4.92 -1.33
C SER A 63 2.64 5.62 -0.41
N GLN A 64 2.19 5.97 0.81
CA GLN A 64 3.05 6.32 1.93
C GLN A 64 3.12 5.15 2.89
N THR A 65 4.29 4.52 2.99
CA THR A 65 4.49 3.36 3.85
C THR A 65 5.04 3.79 5.21
N VAL A 66 4.46 3.27 6.29
CA VAL A 66 4.92 3.50 7.66
C VAL A 66 5.27 2.19 8.35
N TYR A 67 6.44 2.19 8.98
CA TYR A 67 6.90 1.16 9.89
C TYR A 67 6.87 1.77 11.30
N SER A 68 6.25 1.09 12.27
CA SER A 68 5.93 1.52 13.64
C SER A 68 4.58 2.25 13.86
N ALA A 69 4.21 2.39 15.13
CA ALA A 69 2.93 2.95 15.55
C ALA A 69 2.77 4.41 15.12
N ILE A 70 1.61 4.74 14.55
CA ILE A 70 1.30 6.09 14.08
C ILE A 70 1.05 7.00 15.29
N VAL A 71 1.95 7.95 15.50
CA VAL A 71 1.82 9.01 16.51
C VAL A 71 1.41 10.31 15.81
N PRO A 72 0.25 10.90 16.12
CA PRO A 72 -0.26 12.10 15.42
C PRO A 72 0.68 13.30 15.43
N LYS A 73 1.55 13.40 16.45
CA LYS A 73 2.50 14.51 16.58
C LYS A 73 3.68 14.41 15.60
N THR A 74 3.98 13.22 15.10
CA THR A 74 5.16 12.98 14.25
C THR A 74 4.77 12.59 12.84
N HIS A 75 3.65 11.88 12.68
CA HIS A 75 3.20 11.45 11.36
C HIS A 75 2.45 12.56 10.63
N VAL A 76 3.00 12.96 9.48
CA VAL A 76 2.39 13.89 8.54
C VAL A 76 2.10 13.18 7.23
N ASN A 77 0.92 13.45 6.65
CA ASN A 77 0.58 13.01 5.30
C ASN A 77 1.35 13.87 4.29
N THR A 78 2.41 13.30 3.73
CA THR A 78 3.25 13.98 2.75
C THR A 78 2.60 14.02 1.37
N LEU A 79 1.64 13.13 1.10
CA LEU A 79 1.02 12.98 -0.22
C LEU A 79 0.07 14.14 -0.54
N ASP A 80 -0.43 14.87 0.45
CA ASP A 80 -1.24 16.08 0.24
C ASP A 80 -0.44 17.15 -0.54
N SER A 81 0.78 17.43 -0.07
CA SER A 81 1.70 18.36 -0.73
C SER A 81 2.09 17.87 -2.12
N LEU A 82 2.32 16.56 -2.27
CA LEU A 82 2.67 15.96 -3.57
C LEU A 82 1.55 16.14 -4.59
N VAL A 83 0.34 15.70 -4.26
CA VAL A 83 -0.80 15.73 -5.20
C VAL A 83 -1.16 17.17 -5.56
N ALA A 84 -1.04 18.12 -4.63
CA ALA A 84 -1.28 19.53 -4.90
C ALA A 84 -0.29 20.14 -5.90
N GLN A 85 0.96 19.65 -5.95
CA GLN A 85 2.00 20.13 -6.88
C GLN A 85 1.95 19.45 -8.26
N LEU A 86 1.22 18.34 -8.38
CA LEU A 86 1.08 17.63 -9.65
C LEU A 86 -0.03 18.28 -10.50
N LYS A 87 0.28 18.54 -11.78
CA LYS A 87 -0.69 19.07 -12.73
C LYS A 87 -1.84 18.06 -12.92
N PRO A 88 -3.11 18.50 -12.83
CA PRO A 88 -4.25 17.68 -13.20
C PRO A 88 -4.13 17.20 -14.65
N ARG A 89 -4.52 15.95 -14.90
CA ARG A 89 -4.52 15.33 -16.23
C ARG A 89 -5.93 14.87 -16.56
N VAL A 90 -6.37 15.10 -17.79
CA VAL A 90 -7.72 14.72 -18.23
C VAL A 90 -7.84 13.20 -18.19
N GLY A 91 -8.89 12.69 -17.52
CA GLY A 91 -9.15 11.25 -17.44
C GLY A 91 -8.25 10.46 -16.48
N VAL A 92 -7.37 11.13 -15.72
CA VAL A 92 -6.49 10.49 -14.74
C VAL A 92 -6.88 10.93 -13.33
N VAL A 93 -7.01 9.97 -12.41
CA VAL A 93 -7.30 10.23 -11.00
C VAL A 93 -6.10 9.85 -10.15
N LEU A 94 -5.62 10.79 -9.34
CA LEU A 94 -4.57 10.56 -8.36
C LEU A 94 -5.19 10.38 -6.97
N LEU A 95 -4.78 9.33 -6.26
CA LEU A 95 -5.25 8.96 -4.93
C LEU A 95 -4.08 8.90 -3.95
N LYS A 96 -4.39 9.06 -2.67
CA LYS A 96 -3.44 8.95 -1.56
C LYS A 96 -3.70 7.67 -0.79
N ARG A 97 -2.71 6.80 -0.69
CA ARG A 97 -2.78 5.54 0.06
C ARG A 97 -1.80 5.59 1.23
N LEU A 98 -2.28 5.21 2.41
CA LEU A 98 -1.43 4.91 3.55
C LEU A 98 -1.25 3.39 3.67
N THR A 99 -0.02 2.92 3.76
CA THR A 99 0.34 1.52 3.96
C THR A 99 1.00 1.35 5.31
N ILE A 100 0.44 0.52 6.18
CA ILE A 100 0.91 0.33 7.56
C ILE A 100 1.43 -1.09 7.72
N ILE A 101 2.69 -1.23 8.13
CA ILE A 101 3.28 -2.53 8.43
C ILE A 101 2.89 -2.94 9.85
N LEU A 102 2.33 -4.13 10.00
CA LEU A 102 1.88 -4.69 11.28
C LEU A 102 2.77 -5.85 11.70
N ASP A 103 3.68 -5.55 12.61
CA ASP A 103 4.61 -6.47 13.25
C ASP A 103 4.15 -6.93 14.65
N GLN A 104 4.97 -7.71 15.35
CA GLN A 104 4.65 -8.14 16.72
C GLN A 104 4.42 -6.97 17.68
N ALA A 105 5.14 -5.85 17.53
CA ALA A 105 4.95 -4.68 18.38
C ALA A 105 3.57 -4.04 18.16
N SER A 106 3.02 -4.15 16.95
CA SER A 106 1.73 -3.60 16.55
C SER A 106 0.53 -4.28 17.23
N GLU A 107 0.69 -5.47 17.84
CA GLU A 107 -0.38 -6.17 18.56
C GLU A 107 -0.92 -5.36 19.75
N LYS A 108 -0.08 -4.52 20.36
CA LYS A 108 -0.47 -3.66 21.49
C LYS A 108 -1.16 -2.36 21.04
N GLY A 109 -1.22 -2.12 19.74
CA GLY A 109 -1.80 -0.93 19.12
C GLY A 109 -0.81 -0.23 18.20
N PHE A 110 -1.30 0.27 17.07
CA PHE A 110 -0.48 0.90 16.01
C PHE A 110 -1.05 2.23 15.51
N GLY A 111 -1.95 2.83 16.30
CA GLY A 111 -2.50 4.15 16.03
C GLY A 111 -3.76 4.18 15.17
N LEU A 112 -4.32 3.04 14.73
CA LEU A 112 -5.70 2.95 14.21
C LEU A 112 -6.73 3.03 15.36
N THR A 113 -6.73 4.17 16.06
CA THR A 113 -7.70 4.47 17.12
C THR A 113 -8.58 5.64 16.70
N PRO A 114 -9.83 5.73 17.21
CA PRO A 114 -10.72 6.86 16.89
C PRO A 114 -10.12 8.23 17.18
N ALA A 115 -9.22 8.33 18.16
CA ALA A 115 -8.49 9.55 18.49
C ALA A 115 -7.65 10.09 17.30
N ASN A 116 -7.22 9.21 16.41
CA ASN A 116 -6.39 9.54 15.25
C ASN A 116 -7.21 9.63 13.95
N ALA A 117 -8.54 9.53 14.00
CA ALA A 117 -9.39 9.46 12.80
C ALA A 117 -9.20 10.61 11.81
N ALA A 118 -8.92 11.82 12.31
CA ALA A 118 -8.66 12.99 11.46
C ALA A 118 -7.45 12.78 10.53
N LEU A 119 -6.42 12.09 11.00
CA LEU A 119 -5.23 11.79 10.21
C LEU A 119 -5.56 10.83 9.06
N PHE A 120 -6.29 9.75 9.35
CA PHE A 120 -6.65 8.75 8.35
C PHE A 120 -7.63 9.29 7.30
N LYS A 121 -8.48 10.24 7.67
CA LYS A 121 -9.38 10.94 6.74
C LYS A 121 -8.64 11.72 5.64
N SER A 122 -7.36 12.05 5.84
CA SER A 122 -6.54 12.69 4.80
C SER A 122 -6.11 11.73 3.69
N TYR A 123 -6.27 10.41 3.86
CA TYR A 123 -5.96 9.40 2.86
C TYR A 123 -7.23 8.85 2.20
N ASP A 124 -7.14 8.52 0.92
CA ASP A 124 -8.24 7.89 0.17
C ASP A 124 -8.31 6.38 0.43
N LEU A 125 -7.18 5.74 0.72
CA LEU A 125 -7.07 4.30 0.96
C LEU A 125 -6.15 4.01 2.14
N ILE A 126 -6.47 2.93 2.85
CA ILE A 126 -5.67 2.40 3.96
C ILE A 126 -5.37 0.95 3.66
N ALA A 127 -4.10 0.59 3.71
CA ALA A 127 -3.61 -0.76 3.52
C ALA A 127 -2.82 -1.23 4.75
N LEU A 128 -2.94 -2.52 5.05
CA LEU A 128 -2.20 -3.18 6.14
C LEU A 128 -1.30 -4.27 5.58
N VAL A 129 -0.06 -4.32 6.05
CA VAL A 129 0.93 -5.36 5.74
C VAL A 129 1.20 -6.19 6.98
N PRO A 130 0.42 -7.26 7.24
CA PRO A 130 0.65 -8.12 8.39
C PRO A 130 1.86 -9.03 8.18
N THR A 131 2.77 -9.07 9.16
CA THR A 131 3.96 -9.95 9.14
C THR A 131 3.85 -11.17 10.05
N THR A 132 2.80 -11.26 10.89
CA THR A 132 2.61 -12.37 11.84
C THR A 132 1.19 -12.93 11.81
N GLN A 133 0.99 -14.10 12.40
CA GLN A 133 -0.33 -14.75 12.47
C GLN A 133 -1.35 -13.92 13.26
N SER A 134 -0.91 -13.26 14.32
CA SER A 134 -1.71 -12.38 15.18
C SER A 134 -2.11 -11.11 14.42
N THR A 135 -1.16 -10.42 13.77
CA THR A 135 -1.47 -9.20 13.00
C THR A 135 -2.30 -9.49 11.78
N PHE A 136 -2.12 -10.64 11.12
CA PHE A 136 -3.00 -11.10 10.05
C PHE A 136 -4.44 -11.31 10.54
N SER A 137 -4.61 -11.94 11.71
CA SER A 137 -5.93 -12.15 12.32
C SER A 137 -6.58 -10.82 12.69
N LEU A 138 -5.80 -9.89 13.26
CA LEU A 138 -6.26 -8.55 13.64
C LEU A 138 -6.69 -7.74 12.40
N ALA A 139 -5.90 -7.76 11.33
CA ALA A 139 -6.24 -7.13 10.06
C ALA A 139 -7.55 -7.69 9.48
N CYS A 140 -7.72 -9.01 9.51
CA CYS A 140 -8.91 -9.68 8.96
C CYS A 140 -10.17 -9.51 9.80
N LEU A 141 -10.07 -9.52 11.14
CA LEU A 141 -11.24 -9.55 12.02
C LEU A 141 -11.65 -8.18 12.55
N THR A 142 -10.67 -7.32 12.84
CA THR A 142 -10.89 -6.04 13.52
C THR A 142 -10.81 -4.88 12.52
N HIS A 143 -9.70 -4.73 11.81
CA HIS A 143 -9.49 -3.54 10.97
C HIS A 143 -10.21 -3.59 9.63
N SER A 144 -10.62 -4.76 9.15
CA SER A 144 -11.47 -4.87 7.96
C SER A 144 -12.92 -4.46 8.22
N GLN A 145 -13.36 -4.36 9.49
CA GLN A 145 -14.74 -4.03 9.83
C GLN A 145 -15.10 -2.61 9.35
N PRO A 146 -16.34 -2.39 8.89
CA PRO A 146 -16.83 -1.06 8.51
C PRO A 146 -16.76 -0.07 9.68
N SER A 147 -15.93 0.96 9.53
CA SER A 147 -15.73 2.06 10.48
C SER A 147 -15.02 3.20 9.76
N ALA A 148 -14.87 4.36 10.41
CA ALA A 148 -14.06 5.47 9.88
C ALA A 148 -12.56 5.12 9.70
N LEU A 149 -12.11 3.98 10.24
CA LEU A 149 -10.73 3.50 10.23
C LEU A 149 -10.58 2.17 9.49
N THR A 150 -11.51 1.84 8.60
CA THR A 150 -11.48 0.59 7.86
C THR A 150 -10.23 0.48 7.00
N ALA A 151 -9.50 -0.61 7.19
CA ALA A 151 -8.47 -1.04 6.26
C ALA A 151 -9.14 -1.64 5.02
N HIS A 152 -8.87 -1.01 3.88
CA HIS A 152 -9.45 -1.36 2.59
C HIS A 152 -8.71 -2.53 1.94
N VAL A 153 -7.39 -2.56 2.13
CA VAL A 153 -6.47 -3.48 1.48
C VAL A 153 -5.66 -4.23 2.54
N ILE A 154 -5.53 -5.54 2.39
CA ILE A 154 -4.58 -6.36 3.12
C ILE A 154 -3.50 -6.77 2.11
N SER A 155 -2.34 -6.12 2.19
CA SER A 155 -1.19 -6.39 1.30
C SER A 155 -0.30 -7.42 1.96
N LEU A 156 -0.23 -8.62 1.38
CA LEU A 156 0.54 -9.71 1.96
C LEU A 156 2.02 -9.59 1.55
N PRO A 157 2.97 -9.94 2.44
CA PRO A 157 4.40 -9.93 2.14
C PRO A 157 4.78 -11.14 1.28
N LEU A 158 4.44 -11.10 -0.01
CA LEU A 158 4.52 -12.25 -0.92
C LEU A 158 5.97 -12.69 -1.21
N THR A 159 6.92 -11.77 -1.18
CA THR A 159 8.33 -12.05 -1.50
C THR A 159 9.07 -12.77 -0.37
N LEU A 160 8.47 -12.86 0.81
CA LEU A 160 8.99 -13.61 1.94
C LEU A 160 8.43 -15.03 1.97
N ARG A 161 9.11 -15.90 2.72
CA ARG A 161 8.46 -17.12 3.20
C ARG A 161 7.46 -16.71 4.27
N LEU A 162 6.16 -16.97 4.05
CA LEU A 162 5.14 -16.63 5.05
C LEU A 162 5.31 -17.48 6.32
N ASP A 163 5.55 -16.80 7.44
CA ASP A 163 5.61 -17.41 8.78
C ASP A 163 4.22 -17.60 9.42
N PHE A 164 3.16 -17.28 8.68
CA PHE A 164 1.77 -17.46 9.13
C PHE A 164 0.90 -18.12 8.06
N ARG A 165 -0.17 -18.76 8.52
CA ARG A 165 -1.11 -19.48 7.65
C ARG A 165 -2.29 -18.60 7.27
N LEU A 166 -2.59 -18.57 5.97
CA LEU A 166 -3.78 -17.92 5.42
C LEU A 166 -5.04 -18.76 5.70
N LYS A 167 -5.52 -18.74 6.94
CA LYS A 167 -6.72 -19.49 7.34
C LYS A 167 -7.92 -19.02 6.52
N HIS A 168 -8.60 -19.94 5.85
CA HIS A 168 -9.77 -19.65 5.01
C HIS A 168 -10.88 -18.91 5.77
N THR A 169 -11.04 -19.16 7.07
CA THR A 169 -12.03 -18.46 7.91
C THR A 169 -11.72 -16.96 8.02
N LEU A 170 -10.46 -16.61 8.28
CA LEU A 170 -10.00 -15.21 8.37
C LEU A 170 -10.16 -14.49 7.03
N VAL A 171 -9.69 -15.12 5.95
CA VAL A 171 -9.79 -14.58 4.58
C VAL A 171 -11.26 -14.33 4.21
N ARG A 172 -12.15 -15.30 4.47
CA ARG A 172 -13.58 -15.16 4.19
C ARG A 172 -14.21 -14.02 4.98
N THR A 173 -13.86 -13.86 6.26
CA THR A 173 -14.36 -12.77 7.09
C THR A 173 -13.91 -11.42 6.56
N ALA A 174 -12.62 -11.26 6.23
CA ALA A 174 -12.10 -10.02 5.64
C ALA A 174 -12.81 -9.65 4.34
N LEU A 175 -13.02 -10.64 3.44
CA LEU A 175 -13.76 -10.46 2.19
C LEU A 175 -15.22 -10.06 2.43
N LYS A 176 -15.88 -10.64 3.44
CA LYS A 176 -17.27 -10.30 3.80
C LYS A 176 -17.39 -8.88 4.33
N ASN A 177 -16.42 -8.44 5.13
CA ASN A 177 -16.33 -7.06 5.62
C ASN A 177 -15.94 -6.08 4.50
N GLY A 178 -15.40 -6.63 3.40
CA GLY A 178 -15.18 -5.94 2.16
C GLY A 178 -13.71 -5.71 1.84
N ALA A 179 -12.78 -5.99 2.74
CA ALA A 179 -11.35 -5.86 2.47
C ALA A 179 -10.94 -6.74 1.28
N VAL A 180 -9.94 -6.29 0.53
CA VAL A 180 -9.35 -7.03 -0.60
C VAL A 180 -7.93 -7.46 -0.26
N PHE A 181 -7.47 -8.53 -0.89
CA PHE A 181 -6.09 -9.03 -0.75
C PHE A 181 -5.26 -8.55 -1.93
N GLU A 182 -4.20 -7.79 -1.65
CA GLU A 182 -3.34 -7.22 -2.67
C GLU A 182 -2.19 -8.17 -3.03
N ILE A 183 -1.93 -8.26 -4.34
CA ILE A 183 -0.80 -8.94 -4.96
C ILE A 183 0.01 -7.87 -5.72
N ASN A 184 1.19 -7.54 -5.21
CA ASN A 184 2.12 -6.62 -5.88
C ASN A 184 2.94 -7.39 -6.92
N TYR A 185 2.79 -7.07 -8.21
CA TYR A 185 3.36 -7.92 -9.28
C TYR A 185 4.88 -7.81 -9.42
N VAL A 186 5.52 -6.77 -8.87
CA VAL A 186 6.98 -6.59 -8.93
C VAL A 186 7.74 -7.82 -8.42
N GLY A 187 7.21 -8.49 -7.38
CA GLY A 187 7.83 -9.69 -6.82
C GLY A 187 7.86 -10.86 -7.81
N ALA A 188 6.90 -10.96 -8.74
CA ALA A 188 6.92 -11.98 -9.79
C ALA A 188 8.08 -11.80 -10.78
N LEU A 189 8.52 -10.55 -10.96
CA LEU A 189 9.66 -10.20 -11.81
C LEU A 189 10.99 -10.41 -11.07
N GLY A 190 10.97 -10.44 -9.73
CA GLY A 190 12.16 -10.40 -8.89
C GLY A 190 12.74 -8.99 -8.76
N GLY A 191 11.94 -7.97 -9.10
CA GLY A 191 12.31 -6.57 -9.04
C GLY A 191 12.44 -6.06 -7.60
N GLU A 192 12.80 -4.78 -7.50
CA GLU A 192 13.05 -4.12 -6.22
C GLU A 192 11.74 -3.73 -5.53
N ASN A 193 11.64 -4.06 -4.24
CA ASN A 193 10.57 -3.61 -3.37
C ASN A 193 10.96 -2.31 -2.65
N GLU A 194 9.97 -1.61 -2.12
CA GLU A 194 10.17 -0.37 -1.36
C GLU A 194 11.12 -0.58 -0.17
N ALA A 195 12.10 0.32 0.00
CA ALA A 195 13.13 0.22 1.03
C ALA A 195 12.55 0.06 2.45
N VAL A 196 11.48 0.80 2.78
CA VAL A 196 10.81 0.72 4.10
C VAL A 196 10.26 -0.69 4.38
N LEU A 197 9.74 -1.38 3.37
CA LEU A 197 9.26 -2.76 3.52
C LEU A 197 10.43 -3.73 3.74
N VAL A 198 11.54 -3.52 3.03
CA VAL A 198 12.74 -4.36 3.16
C VAL A 198 13.40 -4.18 4.53
N GLU A 199 13.59 -2.94 4.97
CA GLU A 199 14.14 -2.59 6.30
C GLU A 199 13.28 -3.15 7.44
N ALA A 200 11.96 -3.16 7.27
CA ALA A 200 11.00 -3.71 8.23
C ALA A 200 10.89 -5.24 8.22
N GLY A 201 11.63 -5.94 7.35
CA GLY A 201 11.50 -7.38 7.17
C GLY A 201 10.13 -7.82 6.64
N ALA A 202 9.46 -6.94 5.88
CA ALA A 202 8.15 -7.17 5.27
C ALA A 202 8.23 -7.41 3.74
N ALA A 203 9.42 -7.31 3.13
CA ALA A 203 9.68 -7.69 1.75
C ALA A 203 11.16 -8.07 1.53
N GLU A 204 11.43 -8.88 0.51
CA GLU A 204 12.77 -9.15 -0.02
C GLU A 204 12.80 -8.93 -1.54
N SER A 205 13.99 -8.69 -2.09
CA SER A 205 14.22 -8.51 -3.54
C SER A 205 15.12 -9.63 -4.09
N GLY A 206 15.07 -9.86 -5.41
CA GLY A 206 15.92 -10.84 -6.10
C GLY A 206 15.29 -12.22 -6.34
N VAL A 207 16.13 -13.21 -6.69
CA VAL A 207 15.68 -14.51 -7.22
C VAL A 207 14.92 -15.34 -6.19
N THR A 208 15.37 -15.34 -4.93
CA THR A 208 14.68 -16.04 -3.83
C THR A 208 13.30 -15.44 -3.58
N ALA A 209 13.23 -14.11 -3.56
CA ALA A 209 11.97 -13.37 -3.42
C ALA A 209 10.99 -13.68 -4.54
N LYS A 210 11.46 -13.79 -5.79
CA LYS A 210 10.64 -14.23 -6.93
C LYS A 210 10.05 -15.61 -6.73
N ARG A 211 10.84 -16.59 -6.28
CA ARG A 211 10.36 -17.95 -6.00
C ARG A 211 9.30 -17.95 -4.90
N ASN A 212 9.55 -17.22 -3.82
CA ASN A 212 8.61 -17.10 -2.71
C ASN A 212 7.30 -16.46 -3.16
N TRP A 213 7.38 -15.40 -3.96
CA TRP A 213 6.22 -14.71 -4.52
C TRP A 213 5.29 -15.68 -5.25
N TRP A 214 5.82 -16.53 -6.12
CA TRP A 214 5.00 -17.50 -6.85
C TRP A 214 4.33 -18.53 -5.94
N ALA A 215 5.03 -19.00 -4.91
CA ALA A 215 4.47 -19.95 -3.94
C ALA A 215 3.34 -19.31 -3.12
N VAL A 216 3.60 -18.11 -2.59
CA VAL A 216 2.66 -17.41 -1.71
C VAL A 216 1.47 -16.85 -2.50
N ALA A 217 1.68 -16.26 -3.66
CA ALA A 217 0.60 -15.73 -4.50
C ALA A 217 -0.38 -16.82 -4.96
N LYS A 218 0.11 -18.03 -5.25
CA LYS A 218 -0.75 -19.20 -5.52
C LYS A 218 -1.59 -19.57 -4.31
N GLU A 219 -1.02 -19.50 -3.11
CA GLU A 219 -1.75 -19.74 -1.87
C GLU A 219 -2.85 -18.69 -1.67
N VAL A 220 -2.55 -17.40 -1.93
CA VAL A 220 -3.55 -16.32 -1.90
C VAL A 220 -4.69 -16.58 -2.88
N ALA A 221 -4.39 -16.93 -4.13
CA ALA A 221 -5.38 -17.27 -5.14
C ALA A 221 -6.27 -18.45 -4.69
N ARG A 222 -5.65 -19.48 -4.09
CA ARG A 222 -6.35 -20.67 -3.58
C ARG A 222 -7.29 -20.34 -2.42
N VAL A 223 -6.84 -19.59 -1.41
CA VAL A 223 -7.64 -19.30 -0.21
C VAL A 223 -8.74 -18.28 -0.47
N THR A 224 -8.52 -17.34 -1.39
CA THR A 224 -9.53 -16.35 -1.80
C THR A 224 -10.52 -16.93 -2.81
N LYS A 225 -10.18 -18.04 -3.48
CA LYS A 225 -10.94 -18.62 -4.61
C LYS A 225 -11.18 -17.58 -5.72
N GLY A 226 -10.20 -16.71 -5.96
CA GLY A 226 -10.29 -15.61 -6.93
C GLY A 226 -11.14 -14.41 -6.50
N LYS A 227 -11.71 -14.39 -5.29
CA LYS A 227 -12.56 -13.29 -4.82
C LYS A 227 -11.74 -12.21 -4.12
N GLY A 228 -12.01 -10.95 -4.44
CA GLY A 228 -11.40 -9.81 -3.77
C GLY A 228 -9.88 -9.77 -3.89
N ILE A 229 -9.33 -10.23 -5.02
CA ILE A 229 -7.94 -10.06 -5.36
C ILE A 229 -7.77 -8.69 -6.01
N LEU A 230 -6.86 -7.89 -5.46
CA LEU A 230 -6.38 -6.64 -6.03
C LEU A 230 -4.97 -6.88 -6.55
N VAL A 231 -4.66 -6.39 -7.76
CA VAL A 231 -3.30 -6.44 -8.28
C VAL A 231 -2.80 -5.02 -8.44
N SER A 232 -1.65 -4.74 -7.83
CA SER A 232 -1.00 -3.43 -7.84
C SER A 232 0.46 -3.56 -8.27
N GLY A 233 1.12 -2.44 -8.58
CA GLY A 233 2.51 -2.41 -8.97
C GLY A 233 3.44 -2.82 -7.84
N GLY A 234 3.50 -1.99 -6.80
CA GLY A 234 4.57 -2.06 -5.79
C GLY A 234 5.97 -1.86 -6.39
N VAL A 235 6.04 -1.42 -7.65
CA VAL A 235 7.26 -1.31 -8.44
C VAL A 235 8.08 -0.12 -7.94
N VAL A 236 9.40 -0.23 -7.81
CA VAL A 236 10.27 0.92 -7.54
C VAL A 236 10.95 1.39 -8.82
N ALA A 237 11.54 0.46 -9.58
CA ALA A 237 12.25 0.75 -10.83
C ALA A 237 11.31 0.84 -12.04
N GLU A 238 11.45 1.89 -12.86
CA GLU A 238 10.57 2.11 -14.03
C GLU A 238 10.61 0.96 -15.05
N ALA A 239 11.77 0.29 -15.18
CA ALA A 239 11.95 -0.85 -16.08
C ALA A 239 11.07 -2.07 -15.74
N ASP A 240 10.58 -2.15 -14.50
CA ASP A 240 9.71 -3.22 -14.03
C ASP A 240 8.22 -2.91 -14.22
N LEU A 241 7.86 -1.70 -14.65
CA LEU A 241 6.47 -1.35 -14.94
C LEU A 241 5.94 -2.17 -16.13
N ARG A 242 4.70 -2.63 -16.02
CA ARG A 242 4.02 -3.43 -17.04
C ARG A 242 2.65 -2.84 -17.34
N ALA A 243 2.18 -3.02 -18.58
CA ALA A 243 0.83 -2.64 -18.95
C ALA A 243 -0.20 -3.53 -18.21
N PRO A 244 -1.39 -3.01 -17.87
CA PRO A 244 -2.37 -3.73 -17.05
C PRO A 244 -2.86 -5.04 -17.67
N ARG A 245 -2.85 -5.17 -19.00
CA ARG A 245 -3.20 -6.43 -19.69
C ARG A 245 -2.10 -7.49 -19.56
N ASP A 246 -0.83 -7.09 -19.59
CA ASP A 246 0.30 -8.00 -19.35
C ASP A 246 0.30 -8.49 -17.92
N VAL A 247 0.01 -7.58 -16.97
CA VAL A 247 -0.20 -7.92 -15.56
C VAL A 247 -1.36 -8.91 -15.41
N ALA A 248 -2.50 -8.69 -16.08
CA ALA A 248 -3.62 -9.64 -16.04
C ALA A 248 -3.21 -11.03 -16.57
N ASN A 249 -2.44 -11.08 -17.66
CA ASN A 249 -1.92 -12.34 -18.21
C ASN A 249 -0.98 -13.04 -17.23
N LEU A 250 -0.05 -12.30 -16.60
CA LEU A 250 0.83 -12.82 -15.56
C LEU A 250 0.05 -13.46 -14.40
N ILE A 251 -1.04 -12.82 -13.98
CA ILE A 251 -1.86 -13.27 -12.84
C ILE A 251 -2.65 -14.56 -13.17
N THR A 252 -2.94 -14.84 -14.44
CA THR A 252 -3.54 -16.14 -14.82
C THR A 252 -2.66 -17.34 -14.47
N LEU A 253 -1.33 -17.16 -14.42
CA LEU A 253 -0.38 -18.21 -14.05
C LEU A 253 -0.53 -18.65 -12.58
N LEU A 254 -1.29 -17.91 -11.77
CA LEU A 254 -1.70 -18.32 -10.42
C LEU A 254 -2.86 -19.32 -10.41
N GLY A 255 -3.36 -19.74 -11.59
CA GLY A 255 -4.51 -20.64 -11.72
C GLY A 255 -5.87 -19.93 -11.64
N LEU A 256 -5.89 -18.62 -11.88
CA LEU A 256 -7.11 -17.81 -11.89
C LEU A 256 -7.66 -17.68 -13.32
N PRO A 257 -8.99 -17.70 -13.51
CA PRO A 257 -9.60 -17.43 -14.81
C PRO A 257 -9.22 -16.04 -15.34
N GLN A 258 -9.09 -15.89 -16.66
CA GLN A 258 -8.76 -14.60 -17.33
C GLN A 258 -9.65 -13.46 -16.85
N GLU A 259 -10.95 -13.69 -16.70
CA GLU A 259 -11.92 -12.70 -16.23
C GLU A 259 -11.62 -12.20 -14.81
N VAL A 260 -11.20 -13.09 -13.92
CA VAL A 260 -10.83 -12.74 -12.54
C VAL A 260 -9.54 -11.92 -12.54
N SER A 261 -8.54 -12.36 -13.31
CA SER A 261 -7.25 -11.68 -13.44
C SER A 261 -7.40 -10.28 -14.02
N HIS A 262 -8.22 -10.11 -15.07
CA HIS A 262 -8.56 -8.79 -15.62
C HIS A 262 -9.34 -7.94 -14.61
N SER A 263 -10.28 -8.54 -13.89
CA SER A 263 -11.09 -7.83 -12.89
C SER A 263 -10.25 -7.32 -11.71
N ALA A 264 -9.16 -7.99 -11.37
CA ALA A 264 -8.25 -7.62 -10.27
C ALA A 264 -7.55 -6.27 -10.46
N SER A 265 -7.37 -5.82 -11.71
CA SER A 265 -6.79 -4.50 -12.05
C SER A 265 -7.81 -3.49 -12.59
N ALA A 266 -9.10 -3.87 -12.69
CA ALA A 266 -10.15 -3.04 -13.27
C ALA A 266 -11.41 -2.92 -12.38
N LYS A 267 -12.17 -4.00 -12.20
CA LYS A 267 -13.48 -3.98 -11.51
C LYS A 267 -13.32 -3.94 -9.98
N VAL A 268 -12.43 -4.76 -9.42
CA VAL A 268 -12.18 -4.84 -7.98
C VAL A 268 -11.68 -3.50 -7.40
N PRO A 269 -10.61 -2.89 -7.94
CA PRO A 269 -10.14 -1.60 -7.45
C PRO A 269 -11.17 -0.47 -7.64
N LYS A 270 -11.96 -0.48 -8.72
CA LYS A 270 -13.06 0.49 -8.89
C LYS A 270 -14.07 0.41 -7.75
N SER A 271 -14.56 -0.80 -7.44
CA SER A 271 -15.50 -1.02 -6.34
C SER A 271 -14.90 -0.66 -4.98
N LEU A 272 -13.62 -0.94 -4.78
CA LEU A 272 -12.88 -0.59 -3.57
C LEU A 272 -12.83 0.93 -3.36
N VAL A 273 -12.39 1.69 -4.37
CA VAL A 273 -12.26 3.16 -4.31
C VAL A 273 -13.63 3.82 -4.10
N LEU A 274 -14.68 3.34 -4.77
CA LEU A 274 -16.03 3.87 -4.59
C LEU A 274 -16.57 3.65 -3.17
N ARG A 275 -16.19 2.53 -2.53
CA ARG A 275 -16.59 2.27 -1.15
C ARG A 275 -15.78 3.11 -0.15
N ALA A 276 -14.48 3.28 -0.39
CA ALA A 276 -13.61 4.06 0.50
C ALA A 276 -14.01 5.54 0.59
N ARG A 277 -14.74 6.05 -0.42
CA ARG A 277 -15.26 7.43 -0.45
C ARG A 277 -16.56 7.65 0.33
N ARG A 278 -17.24 6.58 0.78
CA ARG A 278 -18.50 6.68 1.52
C ARG A 278 -18.23 6.77 3.02
#